data_AF-V9DSR6-F1
#
_entry.id   AF-V9DSR6-F1
#
_cell.length_a   1.000
_cell.length_b   1.000
_cell.length_c   1.000
_cell.angle_alpha   90.00
_cell.angle_beta   90.00
_cell.angle_gamma   90.00
#
_symmetry.space_group_name_H-M   'P 1'
#
loop_
_entity.id
_entity.type
_entity.pdbx_description
1 polymer ?
#
loop_
_entity_poly.entity_id
_entity_poly.type
_entity_poly.pdbx_seq_one_letter_code
_entity_poly.pdbx_strand_id
1 'polypeptide(L)'
;MLRRVISGLTDDEIDILSCKPTDIGTHSLRKGSSSYALGQVNGPTPVSVYLRMGQSLGKLKDRYIHFGEGADQLCGRMTAGLPFNSEQFAVLSPHFPPTVTDQMTSEYWNDLVSGFAN
;
A
#
# COMPACT_ATOMS: atom_id res chain seq x y z
N MET A 1 13.86 -1.85 -4.59
CA MET A 1 12.70 -1.31 -5.34
C MET A 1 12.50 0.20 -5.15
N LEU A 2 12.18 0.71 -3.95
CA LEU A 2 11.89 2.14 -3.73
C LEU A 2 12.98 3.10 -4.24
N ARG A 3 14.25 2.86 -3.87
CA ARG A 3 15.37 3.68 -4.35
C ARG A 3 15.52 3.67 -5.87
N ARG A 4 15.21 2.55 -6.53
CA ARG A 4 15.24 2.41 -8.00
C ARG A 4 14.14 3.25 -8.65
N VAL A 5 12.97 3.30 -8.04
CA VAL A 5 11.85 4.14 -8.51
C VAL A 5 12.21 5.61 -8.34
N ILE A 6 12.70 6.01 -7.15
CA ILE A 6 13.09 7.40 -6.87
C ILE A 6 14.19 7.87 -7.82
N SER A 7 15.19 7.03 -8.14
CA SER A 7 16.24 7.39 -9.10
C SER A 7 15.76 7.51 -10.55
N GLY A 8 14.56 7.01 -10.86
CA GLY A 8 13.96 7.10 -12.19
C GLY A 8 12.99 8.27 -12.36
N LEU A 9 12.72 9.05 -11.31
CA LEU A 9 11.86 10.22 -11.37
C LEU A 9 12.56 11.39 -12.07
N THR A 10 11.79 12.15 -12.83
CA THR A 10 12.22 13.42 -13.43
C THR A 10 12.26 14.55 -12.39
N ASP A 11 12.99 15.62 -12.68
CA ASP A 11 13.09 16.78 -11.77
C ASP A 11 11.70 17.42 -11.53
N ASP A 12 10.85 17.49 -12.57
CA ASP A 12 9.48 17.99 -12.47
C ASP A 12 8.63 17.14 -11.50
N GLU A 13 8.76 15.80 -11.54
CA GLU A 13 8.05 14.90 -10.63
C GLU A 13 8.54 15.04 -9.18
N ILE A 14 9.84 15.28 -8.99
CA ILE A 14 10.42 15.53 -7.66
C ILE A 14 9.89 16.85 -7.09
N ASP A 15 9.76 17.88 -7.94
CA ASP A 15 9.21 19.18 -7.53
C ASP A 15 7.74 19.08 -7.11
N ILE A 16 6.93 18.27 -7.82
CA ILE A 16 5.53 17.97 -7.42
C ILE A 16 5.48 17.35 -6.02
N LEU A 17 6.42 16.47 -5.68
CA LEU A 17 6.49 15.84 -4.36
C LEU A 17 6.94 16.82 -3.26
N SER A 18 7.51 17.97 -3.63
CA SER A 18 7.96 19.02 -2.72
C SER A 18 8.85 18.50 -1.57
N CYS A 19 9.64 17.45 -1.85
CA CYS A 19 10.55 16.83 -0.90
C CYS A 19 11.81 16.32 -1.60
N LYS A 20 12.92 16.23 -0.85
CA LYS A 20 14.18 15.73 -1.42
C LYS A 20 14.10 14.21 -1.59
N PRO A 21 14.62 13.64 -2.68
CA PRO A 21 14.71 12.19 -2.88
C PRO A 21 15.33 11.43 -1.69
N THR A 22 16.29 12.04 -1.00
CA THR A 22 16.96 11.48 0.19
C THR A 22 16.06 11.33 1.40
N ASP A 23 14.96 12.09 1.46
CA ASP A 23 14.03 12.12 2.58
C ASP A 23 12.90 11.06 2.39
N ILE A 24 12.81 10.49 1.19
CA ILE A 24 11.84 9.45 0.85
C ILE A 24 12.38 8.09 1.28
N GLY A 25 11.92 7.63 2.45
CA GLY A 25 12.22 6.32 3.00
C GLY A 25 11.00 5.42 3.11
N THR A 26 11.23 4.12 3.30
CA THR A 26 10.18 3.12 3.59
C THR A 26 9.36 3.49 4.83
N HIS A 27 10.01 4.11 5.83
CA HIS A 27 9.33 4.59 7.02
C HIS A 27 8.42 5.80 6.73
N SER A 28 8.84 6.73 5.86
CA SER A 28 8.04 7.86 5.40
C SER A 28 6.81 7.36 4.63
N LEU A 29 6.98 6.34 3.77
CA LEU A 29 5.85 5.71 3.07
C LEU A 29 4.85 5.09 4.03
N ARG A 30 5.31 4.27 4.99
CA ARG A 30 4.41 3.63 5.98
C ARG A 30 3.57 4.67 6.73
N LYS A 31 4.21 5.75 7.21
CA LYS A 31 3.53 6.85 7.92
C LYS A 31 2.61 7.64 7.00
N GLY A 32 3.09 8.03 5.83
CA GLY A 32 2.34 8.78 4.83
C GLY A 32 1.07 8.04 4.41
N SER A 33 1.16 6.74 4.16
CA SER A 33 0.01 5.88 3.84
C SER A 33 -1.05 5.90 4.94
N SER A 34 -0.66 5.85 6.22
CA SER A 34 -1.64 5.98 7.31
C SER A 34 -2.27 7.35 7.39
N SER A 35 -1.48 8.42 7.31
CA SER A 35 -2.01 9.79 7.33
C SER A 35 -2.97 10.02 6.17
N TYR A 36 -2.65 9.52 4.98
CA TYR A 36 -3.50 9.60 3.80
C TYR A 36 -4.83 8.88 4.01
N ALA A 37 -4.80 7.62 4.45
CA ALA A 37 -6.00 6.82 4.65
C ALA A 37 -6.90 7.37 5.78
N LEU A 38 -6.29 7.82 6.88
CA LEU A 38 -7.00 8.44 8.02
C LEU A 38 -7.55 9.83 7.70
N GLY A 39 -6.97 10.53 6.72
CA GLY A 39 -7.39 11.86 6.31
C GLY A 39 -8.60 11.89 5.36
N GLN A 40 -9.04 10.74 4.83
CA GLN A 40 -10.16 10.70 3.90
C GLN A 40 -11.51 10.71 4.61
N VAL A 41 -12.45 11.49 4.07
CA VAL A 41 -13.87 11.43 4.45
C VAL A 41 -14.43 10.09 3.97
N ASN A 42 -15.07 9.34 4.86
CA ASN A 42 -15.49 7.94 4.64
C ASN A 42 -14.33 6.94 4.41
N GLY A 43 -13.14 7.25 4.94
CA GLY A 43 -12.01 6.33 4.97
C GLY A 43 -12.19 5.14 5.94
N PRO A 44 -11.23 4.20 5.95
CA PRO A 44 -11.22 3.07 6.87
C PRO A 44 -11.13 3.53 8.32
N THR A 45 -11.62 2.69 9.24
CA THR A 45 -11.52 2.98 10.66
C THR A 45 -10.04 3.06 11.08
N PRO A 46 -9.69 3.89 12.08
CA PRO A 46 -8.30 3.98 12.52
C PRO A 46 -7.70 2.65 12.97
N VAL A 47 -8.53 1.81 13.59
CA VAL A 47 -8.16 0.45 13.99
C VAL A 47 -7.72 -0.39 12.79
N SER A 48 -8.49 -0.37 11.70
CA SER A 48 -8.16 -1.11 10.47
C SER A 48 -6.84 -0.65 9.86
N VAL A 49 -6.58 0.67 9.86
CA VAL A 49 -5.31 1.24 9.37
C VAL A 49 -4.13 0.80 10.25
N TYR A 50 -4.28 0.83 11.58
CA TYR A 50 -3.22 0.40 12.50
C TYR A 50 -2.91 -1.10 12.36
N LEU A 51 -3.94 -1.93 12.28
CA LEU A 51 -3.78 -3.36 12.05
C LEU A 51 -3.09 -3.64 10.69
N ARG A 52 -3.51 -2.96 9.61
CA ARG A 52 -2.86 -3.05 8.28
C ARG A 52 -1.38 -2.66 8.31
N MET A 53 -1.02 -1.68 9.14
CA MET A 53 0.36 -1.24 9.33
C MET A 53 1.20 -2.16 10.23
N GLY A 54 0.59 -3.20 10.83
CA GLY A 54 1.25 -4.02 11.84
C GLY A 54 1.52 -3.28 13.15
N GLN A 55 0.74 -2.25 13.46
CA GLN A 55 0.87 -1.49 14.70
C GLN A 55 0.01 -2.12 15.81
N SER A 56 0.62 -2.38 16.97
CA SER A 56 -0.09 -2.87 18.15
C SER A 56 -1.13 -1.85 18.61
N LEU A 57 -2.33 -2.34 18.94
CA LEU A 57 -3.42 -1.57 19.56
C LEU A 57 -3.30 -1.55 21.09
N GLY A 58 -2.24 -2.16 21.63
CA GLY A 58 -1.96 -2.31 23.05
C GLY A 58 -2.45 -3.65 23.63
N LYS A 59 -1.99 -3.95 24.86
CA LYS A 59 -2.11 -5.27 25.50
C LYS A 59 -3.53 -5.86 25.53
N LEU A 60 -4.54 -5.03 25.74
CA LEU A 60 -5.93 -5.49 25.87
C LEU A 60 -6.61 -5.62 24.50
N LYS A 61 -6.46 -4.61 23.64
CA LYS A 61 -7.20 -4.50 22.39
C LYS A 61 -6.74 -5.53 21.36
N ASP A 62 -5.45 -5.84 21.31
CA ASP A 62 -4.89 -6.84 20.39
C ASP A 62 -5.49 -8.25 20.59
N ARG A 63 -6.06 -8.55 21.77
CA ARG A 63 -6.68 -9.85 22.05
C ARG A 63 -8.09 -10.01 21.47
N TYR A 64 -8.81 -8.91 21.27
CA TYR A 64 -10.24 -8.95 20.95
C TYR A 64 -10.59 -8.23 19.63
N ILE A 65 -9.67 -7.42 19.10
CA ILE A 65 -9.88 -6.66 17.89
C ILE A 65 -9.04 -7.29 16.79
N HIS A 66 -9.73 -7.82 15.78
CA HIS A 66 -9.13 -8.50 14.64
C HIS A 66 -9.38 -7.73 13.33
N PHE A 67 -8.69 -8.16 12.28
CA PHE A 67 -8.90 -7.63 10.93
C PHE A 67 -10.35 -7.83 10.49
N GLY A 68 -10.98 -6.75 10.02
CA GLY A 68 -12.26 -6.83 9.32
C GLY A 68 -12.03 -6.76 7.82
N GLU A 69 -12.50 -7.76 7.07
CA GLU A 69 -12.16 -7.93 5.64
C GLU A 69 -12.46 -6.69 4.80
N GLY A 70 -13.66 -6.12 4.89
CA GLY A 70 -14.03 -4.95 4.07
C GLY A 70 -13.20 -3.70 4.36
N ALA A 71 -12.89 -3.43 5.64
CA ALA A 71 -12.10 -2.27 6.02
C ALA A 71 -10.61 -2.45 5.67
N ASP A 72 -10.11 -3.69 5.73
CA ASP A 72 -8.76 -4.05 5.30
C ASP A 72 -8.59 -3.94 3.78
N GLN A 73 -9.57 -4.41 3.01
CA GLN A 73 -9.62 -4.26 1.56
C GLN A 73 -9.67 -2.79 1.14
N LEU A 74 -10.50 -1.97 1.81
CA LEU A 74 -10.55 -0.53 1.58
C LEU A 74 -9.19 0.13 1.85
N CYS A 75 -8.57 -0.19 2.99
CA CYS A 75 -7.25 0.33 3.36
C CYS A 75 -6.19 -0.05 2.32
N GLY A 76 -6.15 -1.33 1.90
CA GLY A 76 -5.25 -1.80 0.87
C GLY A 76 -5.41 -1.05 -0.45
N ARG A 77 -6.66 -0.90 -0.91
CA ARG A 77 -7.00 -0.21 -2.16
C ARG A 77 -6.57 1.25 -2.15
N MET A 78 -6.85 1.97 -1.06
CA MET A 78 -6.43 3.37 -0.88
C MET A 78 -4.90 3.50 -0.91
N THR A 79 -4.19 2.63 -0.19
CA THR A 79 -2.71 2.68 -0.16
C THR A 79 -2.06 2.30 -1.48
N ALA A 80 -2.77 1.54 -2.32
CA ALA A 80 -2.34 1.20 -3.68
C ALA A 80 -2.68 2.31 -4.71
N GLY A 81 -3.30 3.42 -4.29
CA GLY A 81 -3.71 4.50 -5.19
C GLY A 81 -4.85 4.12 -6.14
N LEU A 82 -5.59 3.04 -5.84
CA LEU A 82 -6.70 2.57 -6.66
C LEU A 82 -8.00 3.33 -6.32
N PRO A 83 -8.93 3.51 -7.27
CA PRO A 83 -10.21 4.19 -7.02
C PRO A 83 -11.01 3.50 -5.92
N PHE A 84 -11.17 4.13 -4.76
CA PHE A 84 -11.86 3.56 -3.60
C PHE A 84 -13.32 4.03 -3.44
N ASN A 85 -13.74 5.00 -4.27
CA ASN A 85 -15.10 5.54 -4.33
C ASN A 85 -15.98 4.89 -5.42
N SER A 86 -15.45 3.90 -6.16
CA SER A 86 -16.17 3.21 -7.21
C SER A 86 -17.04 2.09 -6.63
N GLU A 87 -18.28 1.97 -7.11
CA GLU A 87 -19.18 0.84 -6.78
C GLU A 87 -18.60 -0.52 -7.19
N GLN A 88 -17.72 -0.54 -8.19
CA GLN A 88 -17.06 -1.77 -8.66
C GLN A 88 -16.11 -2.36 -7.60
N PHE A 89 -15.75 -1.58 -6.57
CA PHE A 89 -14.96 -2.07 -5.44
C PHE A 89 -15.61 -3.28 -4.77
N ALA A 90 -16.94 -3.29 -4.63
CA ALA A 90 -17.65 -4.37 -3.96
C ALA A 90 -17.86 -5.61 -4.85
N VAL A 91 -17.55 -5.52 -6.15
CA VAL A 91 -17.88 -6.55 -7.14
C VAL A 91 -16.74 -7.54 -7.31
N LEU A 92 -15.52 -7.06 -7.55
CA LEU A 92 -14.37 -7.91 -7.82
C LEU A 92 -13.08 -7.26 -7.30
N SER A 93 -12.19 -8.10 -6.77
CA SER A 93 -10.85 -7.65 -6.37
C SER A 93 -10.06 -7.15 -7.58
N PRO A 94 -9.09 -6.23 -7.40
CA PRO A 94 -8.21 -5.83 -8.48
C PRO A 94 -7.47 -7.05 -9.05
N HIS A 95 -7.53 -7.25 -10.36
CA HIS A 95 -6.78 -8.29 -11.06
C HIS A 95 -5.73 -7.65 -11.96
N PHE A 96 -4.56 -8.27 -12.02
CA PHE A 96 -3.58 -7.91 -13.04
C PHE A 96 -4.11 -8.31 -14.41
N PRO A 97 -3.98 -7.45 -15.43
CA PRO A 97 -4.32 -7.84 -16.79
C PRO A 97 -3.39 -8.99 -17.24
N PRO A 98 -3.83 -9.85 -18.18
CA PRO A 98 -3.02 -10.98 -18.66
C PRO A 98 -1.60 -10.58 -19.05
N THR A 99 -1.45 -9.43 -19.71
CA THR A 99 -0.15 -8.87 -20.12
C THR A 99 0.83 -8.63 -18.96
N VAL A 100 0.34 -8.32 -17.77
CA VAL A 100 1.17 -8.15 -16.56
C VAL A 100 1.40 -9.50 -15.90
N THR A 101 0.37 -10.34 -15.80
CA THR A 101 0.47 -11.68 -15.21
C THR A 101 1.50 -12.54 -15.96
N ASP A 102 1.56 -12.44 -17.29
CA ASP A 102 2.52 -13.15 -18.14
C ASP A 102 3.98 -12.73 -17.86
N GLN A 103 4.21 -11.53 -17.32
CA GLN A 103 5.54 -11.04 -16.94
C GLN A 103 5.98 -11.49 -15.54
N MET A 104 5.05 -11.97 -14.71
CA MET A 104 5.29 -12.34 -13.31
C MET A 104 5.87 -13.76 -13.18
N THR A 105 6.94 -14.04 -13.94
CA THR A 105 7.65 -15.32 -13.93
C THR A 105 8.43 -15.53 -12.62
N SER A 106 8.85 -16.77 -12.34
CA SER A 106 9.70 -17.07 -11.18
C SER A 106 11.03 -16.32 -11.20
N GLU A 107 11.56 -15.99 -12.39
CA GLU A 107 12.75 -15.17 -12.56
C GLU A 107 12.49 -13.72 -12.15
N TYR A 108 11.39 -13.13 -12.64
CA TYR A 108 10.96 -11.78 -12.25
C TYR A 108 10.78 -11.65 -10.73
N TRP A 109 10.18 -12.66 -10.11
CA TRP A 109 9.99 -12.67 -8.66
C TRP A 109 11.29 -12.84 -7.90
N ASN A 110 12.26 -13.61 -8.40
CA ASN A 110 13.58 -13.73 -7.78
C ASN A 110 14.38 -12.41 -7.83
N ASP A 111 14.21 -11.62 -8.89
CA ASP A 111 14.81 -10.29 -8.99
C ASP A 111 14.22 -9.28 -7.97
N LEU A 112 12.93 -9.42 -7.66
CA LEU A 112 12.25 -8.57 -6.68
C LEU A 112 12.44 -9.04 -5.24
N VAL A 113 12.37 -10.35 -5.03
CA VAL A 113 12.41 -11.04 -3.74
C VAL A 113 13.44 -12.15 -3.86
N SER A 114 14.65 -11.89 -3.38
CA SER A 114 15.75 -12.86 -3.44
C SER A 114 15.37 -14.16 -2.74
N GLY A 115 15.45 -15.29 -3.45
CA GLY A 115 15.12 -16.61 -2.90
C GLY A 115 13.63 -16.97 -3.01
N PHE A 116 12.89 -16.31 -3.91
CA PHE A 116 11.52 -16.71 -4.22
C PHE A 116 11.50 -18.08 -4.90
N ALA A 117 10.80 -19.03 -4.29
CA ALA A 117 10.50 -20.34 -4.84
C ALA A 117 8.97 -20.55 -4.78
N ASN A 118 8.40 -21.00 -5.89
CA ASN A 118 6.97 -21.24 -6.05
C ASN A 118 6.59 -22.64 -5.57
#